data_AF-W1X9E7-F1
#
_entry.id   AF-W1X9E7-F1
#
_cell.length_a   1.000
_cell.length_b   1.000
_cell.length_c   1.000
_cell.angle_alpha   90.00
_cell.angle_beta   90.00
_cell.angle_gamma   90.00
#
_symmetry.space_group_name_H-M   'P 1'
#
loop_
_entity.id
_entity.type
_entity.pdbx_description
1 polymer ?
#
loop_
_entity_poly.entity_id
_entity_poly.type
_entity_poly.pdbx_seq_one_letter_code
_entity_poly.pdbx_strand_id
1 'polypeptide(L)'
;DKKFTQFFIDHISRIAKIPVKLKQVDFSQQIIAQTDSKLRDVLVSSMRLDKVVAASFHLSRSIATRLIATKQVKVNYSTLDNPSHHLLLNDLISVRGYGRVK
;
A
#
# COMPACT_ATOMS: atom_id res chain seq x y z
N ASP A 1 -1.53 23.90 5.44
CA ASP A 1 -1.68 25.36 5.53
C ASP A 1 -2.94 25.68 6.35
N LYS A 2 -2.86 26.52 7.39
CA LYS A 2 -3.99 26.76 8.35
C LYS A 2 -5.26 27.31 7.68
N LYS A 3 -5.13 27.83 6.44
CA LYS A 3 -6.20 28.45 5.65
C LYS A 3 -7.38 27.51 5.36
N PHE A 4 -7.14 26.20 5.27
CA PHE A 4 -8.20 25.24 4.91
C PHE A 4 -8.84 24.54 6.11
N THR A 5 -8.38 24.83 7.33
CA THR A 5 -8.86 24.12 8.52
C THR A 5 -10.37 24.27 8.70
N GLN A 6 -10.88 25.50 8.63
CA GLN A 6 -12.31 25.76 8.80
C GLN A 6 -13.13 25.13 7.67
N PHE A 7 -12.66 25.25 6.43
CA PHE A 7 -13.30 24.64 5.27
C PHE A 7 -13.50 23.12 5.46
N PHE A 8 -12.47 22.41 5.94
CA PHE A 8 -12.58 20.97 6.18
C PHE A 8 -13.52 20.63 7.33
N ILE A 9 -13.48 21.38 8.44
CA ILE A 9 -14.36 21.15 9.60
C ILE A 9 -15.83 21.30 9.18
N ASP A 10 -16.15 22.30 8.37
CA ASP A 10 -17.53 22.60 7.98
C ASP A 10 -18.07 21.63 6.91
N HIS A 11 -17.21 21.19 5.99
CA HIS A 11 -17.65 20.40 4.82
C HIS A 11 -17.46 18.89 4.97
N ILE A 12 -16.63 18.42 5.90
CA ILE A 12 -16.43 16.97 6.14
C ILE A 12 -17.27 16.54 7.35
N SER A 13 -18.49 16.10 7.07
CA SER A 13 -19.43 15.58 8.08
C SER A 13 -19.54 14.05 8.09
N ARG A 14 -18.97 13.36 7.10
CA ARG A 14 -19.01 11.89 6.97
C ARG A 14 -17.69 11.35 6.42
N ILE A 15 -17.26 10.21 6.94
CA ILE A 15 -16.19 9.38 6.36
C ILE A 15 -16.80 8.03 5.99
N ALA A 16 -16.71 7.67 4.71
CA ALA A 16 -17.45 6.55 4.13
C ALA A 16 -18.96 6.65 4.44
N LYS A 17 -19.50 5.73 5.26
CA LYS A 17 -20.93 5.71 5.64
C LYS A 17 -21.19 6.23 7.06
N ILE A 18 -20.16 6.71 7.76
CA ILE A 18 -20.24 7.04 9.19
C ILE A 18 -20.19 8.56 9.37
N PRO A 19 -21.13 9.17 10.13
CA PRO A 19 -21.06 10.58 10.48
C PRO A 19 -19.90 10.84 11.44
N VAL A 20 -19.16 11.93 11.20
CA VAL A 20 -17.99 12.31 12.00
C VAL A 20 -18.02 13.80 12.31
N LYS A 21 -17.28 14.20 13.34
CA LYS A 21 -16.96 15.61 13.62
C LYS A 21 -15.44 15.76 13.61
N LEU A 22 -14.95 16.77 12.91
CA LEU A 22 -13.52 17.08 12.88
C LEU A 22 -13.20 18.09 13.98
N LYS A 23 -12.01 17.95 14.58
CA LYS A 23 -11.45 18.88 15.55
C LYS A 23 -10.00 19.15 15.15
N GLN A 24 -9.60 20.42 15.14
CA GLN A 24 -8.22 20.77 14.94
C GLN A 24 -7.38 20.33 16.15
N VAL A 25 -6.29 19.63 15.88
CA VAL A 25 -5.29 19.21 16.86
C VAL A 25 -3.91 19.68 16.42
N ASP A 26 -3.00 19.83 17.37
CA ASP A 26 -1.60 20.15 17.08
C ASP A 26 -0.88 18.94 16.48
N PHE A 27 0.17 19.16 15.67
CA PHE A 27 0.96 18.07 15.08
C PHE A 27 1.65 17.20 16.13
N SER A 28 1.94 17.75 17.32
CA SER A 28 2.43 16.96 18.46
C SER A 28 1.46 15.86 18.91
N GLN A 29 0.17 16.00 18.60
CA GLN A 29 -0.88 15.02 18.89
C GLN A 29 -1.11 14.05 17.72
N GLN A 30 -0.26 14.09 16.69
CA GLN A 30 -0.37 13.18 15.57
C GLN A 30 -0.20 11.74 16.05
N ILE A 31 -1.20 10.91 15.78
CA ILE A 31 -1.12 9.47 16.02
C ILE A 31 -0.13 8.91 15.01
N ILE A 32 1.07 8.57 15.48
CA ILE A 32 2.06 7.85 14.69
C ILE A 32 1.69 6.37 14.75
N ALA A 33 1.23 5.82 13.63
CA ALA A 33 1.02 4.38 13.52
C ALA A 33 2.38 3.68 13.66
N GLN A 34 2.60 2.99 14.78
CA GLN A 34 3.71 2.06 14.91
C GLN A 34 3.43 0.89 13.98
N THR A 35 4.18 0.83 12.88
CA THR A 35 4.08 -0.28 11.94
C THR A 35 5.12 -1.31 12.35
N ASP A 36 4.66 -2.47 12.82
CA ASP A 36 5.51 -3.66 13.04
C ASP A 36 5.94 -4.24 11.69
N SER A 37 6.86 -3.54 11.03
CA SER A 37 7.51 -4.03 9.81
C SER A 37 8.78 -4.80 10.19
N LYS A 38 8.94 -5.99 9.59
CA LYS A 38 10.17 -6.77 9.71
C LYS A 38 10.93 -6.66 8.40
N LEU A 39 12.18 -6.22 8.48
CA LEU A 39 13.10 -6.27 7.34
C LEU A 39 13.42 -7.72 7.02
N ARG A 40 13.45 -8.04 5.73
CA ARG A 40 13.79 -9.37 5.21
C ARG A 40 14.58 -9.21 3.93
N ASP A 41 15.69 -9.91 3.86
CA ASP A 41 16.48 -10.00 2.64
C ASP A 41 15.95 -11.14 1.77
N VAL A 42 15.82 -10.87 0.48
CA VAL A 42 15.28 -11.81 -0.49
C VAL A 42 16.12 -11.73 -1.76
N LEU A 43 16.57 -12.88 -2.25
CA LEU A 43 17.31 -12.98 -3.50
C LEU A 43 16.34 -13.14 -4.66
N VAL A 44 16.38 -12.21 -5.60
CA VAL A 44 15.62 -12.27 -6.85
C VAL A 44 16.57 -12.13 -8.03
N SER A 45 16.34 -12.92 -9.08
CA SER A 45 17.17 -12.86 -10.30
C SER A 45 16.88 -11.62 -11.17
N SER A 46 15.83 -10.85 -10.87
CA SER A 46 15.54 -9.55 -11.50
C SER A 46 14.44 -8.80 -10.74
N MET A 47 14.39 -7.47 -10.87
CA MET A 47 13.36 -6.58 -10.29
C MET A 47 12.00 -6.64 -10.99
N ARG A 48 11.54 -7.83 -11.36
CA ARG A 48 10.21 -8.02 -11.97
C ARG A 48 9.17 -8.25 -10.89
N LEU A 49 7.98 -7.69 -11.07
CA LEU A 49 6.86 -7.81 -10.13
C LEU A 49 6.54 -9.25 -9.75
N ASP A 50 6.46 -10.17 -10.73
CA ASP A 50 6.18 -11.59 -10.49
C ASP A 50 7.20 -12.27 -9.57
N LYS A 51 8.49 -11.99 -9.76
CA LYS A 51 9.58 -12.57 -8.96
C LYS A 51 9.62 -12.00 -7.55
N VAL A 52 9.49 -10.67 -7.42
CA VAL A 52 9.51 -10.01 -6.11
C VAL A 52 8.31 -10.46 -5.27
N VAL A 53 7.10 -10.51 -5.85
CA VAL A 53 5.92 -11.02 -5.14
C VAL A 53 6.09 -12.48 -4.72
N ALA A 54 6.58 -13.34 -5.63
CA ALA A 54 6.79 -14.75 -5.32
C ALA A 54 7.77 -14.94 -4.16
N ALA A 55 8.90 -14.23 -4.19
CA ALA A 55 9.94 -14.40 -3.20
C ALA A 55 9.58 -13.76 -1.84
N SER A 56 8.93 -12.59 -1.82
CA SER A 56 8.52 -11.92 -0.58
C SER A 56 7.43 -12.69 0.19
N PHE A 57 6.51 -13.34 -0.51
CA PHE A 57 5.38 -14.06 0.09
C PHE A 57 5.52 -15.59 0.06
N HIS A 58 6.69 -16.12 -0.30
CA HIS A 58 6.96 -17.56 -0.39
C HIS A 58 5.97 -18.30 -1.29
N LEU A 59 5.63 -17.71 -2.43
CA LEU A 59 4.71 -18.26 -3.43
C LEU A 59 5.47 -18.84 -4.61
N SER A 60 4.86 -19.78 -5.31
CA SER A 60 5.36 -20.15 -6.64
C SER A 60 5.19 -18.99 -7.61
N ARG A 61 6.06 -18.92 -8.63
CA ARG A 61 5.97 -17.90 -9.67
C ARG A 61 4.64 -17.94 -10.42
N SER A 62 4.07 -19.13 -10.64
CA SER A 62 2.77 -19.27 -11.32
C SER A 62 1.63 -18.67 -10.50
N ILE A 63 1.66 -18.81 -9.17
CA ILE A 63 0.67 -18.17 -8.28
C ILE A 63 0.82 -16.65 -8.32
N ALA A 64 2.04 -16.12 -8.20
CA ALA A 64 2.29 -14.68 -8.27
C ALA A 64 1.80 -14.08 -9.60
N THR A 65 2.15 -14.69 -10.73
CA THR A 65 1.68 -14.28 -12.06
C THR A 65 0.15 -14.27 -12.16
N ARG A 66 -0.52 -15.30 -11.63
CA ARG A 66 -1.98 -15.37 -11.62
C ARG A 66 -2.60 -14.26 -10.77
N LEU A 67 -2.05 -13.97 -9.59
CA LEU A 67 -2.53 -12.88 -8.73
C LEU A 67 -2.41 -11.52 -9.43
N ILE A 68 -1.31 -11.29 -10.16
CA ILE A 68 -1.10 -10.07 -10.94
C ILE A 68 -2.14 -9.99 -12.07
N ALA A 69 -2.25 -11.03 -12.91
CA ALA A 69 -3.20 -11.07 -14.02
C ALA A 69 -4.68 -10.91 -13.57
N THR A 70 -5.02 -11.41 -12.39
CA THR A 70 -6.36 -11.27 -11.78
C THR A 70 -6.54 -9.96 -11.01
N LYS A 71 -5.64 -8.98 -11.17
CA LYS A 71 -5.74 -7.63 -10.59
C LYS A 71 -5.77 -7.62 -9.05
N GLN A 72 -5.12 -8.61 -8.44
CA GLN A 72 -5.02 -8.76 -6.98
C GLN A 72 -3.71 -8.18 -6.41
N VAL A 73 -2.86 -7.62 -7.26
CA VAL A 73 -1.61 -6.95 -6.88
C VAL A 73 -1.68 -5.48 -7.23
N LYS A 74 -1.21 -4.64 -6.33
CA LYS A 74 -1.07 -3.19 -6.53
C LYS A 74 0.36 -2.76 -6.26
N VAL A 75 0.85 -1.83 -7.06
CA VAL A 75 2.12 -1.13 -6.85
C VAL A 75 1.80 0.35 -6.69
N ASN A 76 2.28 0.96 -5.59
CA ASN A 76 2.00 2.36 -5.26
C ASN A 76 0.50 2.70 -5.36
N TYR A 77 -0.33 1.84 -4.77
CA TYR A 77 -1.81 1.93 -4.78
C TYR A 77 -2.49 1.73 -6.14
N SER A 78 -1.74 1.65 -7.24
CA SER A 78 -2.26 1.37 -8.58
C SER A 78 -2.29 -0.13 -8.85
N THR A 79 -3.39 -0.61 -9.43
CA THR A 79 -3.54 -2.03 -9.81
C THR A 79 -2.77 -2.31 -11.09
N LEU A 80 -1.90 -3.32 -11.07
CA LEU A 80 -1.15 -3.77 -12.24
C LEU A 80 -1.55 -5.20 -12.63
N ASP A 81 -1.58 -5.46 -13.93
CA ASP A 81 -1.88 -6.76 -14.52
C ASP A 81 -0.73 -7.34 -15.36
N ASN A 82 0.36 -6.59 -15.54
CA ASN A 82 1.58 -7.05 -16.20
C ASN A 82 2.58 -7.68 -15.20
N PRO A 83 2.81 -9.00 -15.22
CA PRO A 83 3.75 -9.67 -14.33
C PRO A 83 5.22 -9.26 -14.56
N SER A 84 5.50 -8.76 -15.76
CA SER A 84 6.83 -8.33 -16.20
C SER A 84 7.16 -6.89 -15.83
N HIS A 85 6.26 -6.19 -15.15
CA HIS A 85 6.49 -4.82 -14.72
C HIS A 85 7.79 -4.71 -13.91
N HIS A 86 8.64 -3.75 -14.28
CA HIS A 86 9.89 -3.47 -13.60
C HIS A 86 9.64 -2.61 -12.36
N LEU A 87 10.07 -3.09 -11.20
CA LEU A 87 9.94 -2.38 -9.92
C LEU A 87 11.13 -1.48 -9.66
N LEU A 88 10.88 -0.36 -9.00
CA LEU A 88 11.90 0.54 -8.50
C LEU A 88 12.07 0.37 -6.99
N LEU A 89 13.20 0.85 -6.48
CA LEU A 89 13.46 0.83 -5.05
C LEU A 89 12.40 1.67 -4.30
N ASN A 90 11.96 1.18 -3.14
CA ASN A 90 10.90 1.78 -2.30
C ASN A 90 9.48 1.73 -2.87
N ASP A 91 9.23 0.98 -3.95
CA ASP A 91 7.88 0.72 -4.43
C ASP A 91 7.06 -0.06 -3.40
N LEU A 92 5.85 0.43 -3.10
CA LEU A 92 4.93 -0.26 -2.19
C LEU A 92 4.12 -1.30 -2.97
N ILE A 93 4.34 -2.58 -2.67
CA ILE A 93 3.61 -3.69 -3.28
C ILE A 93 2.56 -4.19 -2.29
N SER A 94 1.29 -4.20 -2.71
CA SER A 94 0.18 -4.75 -1.93
C SER A 94 -0.41 -5.96 -2.66
N VAL A 95 -0.47 -7.11 -1.99
CA VAL A 95 -1.03 -8.36 -2.53
C VAL A 95 -2.25 -8.74 -1.72
N ARG A 96 -3.41 -8.85 -2.37
CA ARG A 96 -4.68 -9.18 -1.72
C ARG A 96 -4.59 -10.53 -1.01
N GLY A 97 -4.95 -10.56 0.28
CA GLY A 97 -4.92 -11.77 1.11
C GLY A 97 -3.55 -12.12 1.70
N TYR A 98 -2.47 -11.44 1.29
CA TYR A 98 -1.11 -11.73 1.76
C TYR A 98 -0.47 -10.56 2.52
N GLY A 99 -0.77 -9.31 2.13
CA GLY A 99 -0.30 -8.12 2.85
C GLY A 99 0.46 -7.13 1.97
N ARG A 100 1.39 -6.39 2.57
CA ARG A 100 2.18 -5.34 1.91
C ARG A 100 3.66 -5.52 2.15
N VAL A 101 4.46 -5.19 1.14
CA VAL A 101 5.93 -5.09 1.22
C VAL A 101 6.38 -3.79 0.57
N LYS A 102 7.48 -3.22 1.06
CA LYS A 102 8.08 -1.98 0.57
C LYS A 102 9.60 -2.14 0.57
#